data_AF-A0A818JNS7-F1
#
_entry.id   AF-A0A818JNS7-F1
#
_cell.length_a   1.000
_cell.length_b   1.000
_cell.length_c   1.000
_cell.angle_alpha   90.00
_cell.angle_beta   90.00
_cell.angle_gamma   90.00
#
_symmetry.space_group_name_H-M   'P 1'
#
loop_
_entity.id
_entity.type
_entity.pdbx_description
1 polymer ?
#
loop_
_entity_poly.entity_id
_entity_poly.type
_entity_poly.pdbx_seq_one_letter_code
_entity_poly.pdbx_strand_id
1 'polypeptide(L)'
;MRSIIFFVVYVLHCLSNLILGASCAISTGFNHPGGMHPKHQIEFVKLQVLNQRQPHYNAYRQLIVSADAAFNHTTHALADFAVPGYYIDPVLHQKNSVGLQSDAFDAYACALAYHISDGQSKYANQSIRFLTAWADLNTKYSDYDGSLVMVYSGTAMVMAGELLLNYNGWSHASKAKYLQWVQTVYLKASNEIRLRKNNWADWGRLGSILSAHLLENSTEIAENIRLVKSDLFHKIAADGHMPEETTRGANGICYTYFSLAPITATCWVAYQSTGENLFKMHIKHG
;
A
#
# COMPACT_ATOMS: atom_id res chain seq x y z
N MET A 1 -9.92 -10.53 -15.47
CA MET A 1 -9.05 -9.45 -16.01
C MET A 1 -9.59 -8.02 -15.89
N ARG A 2 -10.89 -7.80 -15.63
CA ARG A 2 -11.44 -6.45 -15.34
C ARG A 2 -11.34 -6.01 -13.86
N SER A 3 -11.00 -6.92 -12.94
CA SER A 3 -11.00 -6.65 -11.48
C SER A 3 -9.67 -6.19 -10.90
N ILE A 4 -8.54 -6.34 -11.62
CA ILE A 4 -7.21 -5.87 -11.16
C ILE A 4 -6.93 -4.42 -11.60
N ILE A 5 -7.64 -3.95 -12.65
CA ILE A 5 -7.38 -2.66 -13.30
C ILE A 5 -7.95 -1.47 -12.51
N PHE A 6 -8.91 -1.68 -11.61
CA PHE A 6 -9.56 -0.59 -10.87
C PHE A 6 -8.77 -0.10 -9.64
N PHE A 7 -7.71 -0.80 -9.22
CA PHE A 7 -6.99 -0.46 -7.98
C PHE A 7 -5.78 0.47 -8.17
N VAL A 8 -5.36 0.76 -9.42
CA VAL A 8 -4.07 1.44 -9.67
C VAL A 8 -4.20 2.70 -10.53
N VAL A 9 -5.42 3.18 -10.79
CA VAL A 9 -5.62 4.47 -11.48
C VAL A 9 -5.76 5.56 -10.43
N TYR A 10 -4.74 6.42 -10.32
CA TYR A 10 -4.74 7.84 -9.88
C TYR A 10 -3.53 8.20 -8.99
N VAL A 11 -2.32 8.24 -9.57
CA VAL A 11 -1.29 9.19 -9.08
C VAL A 11 -0.41 9.61 -10.25
N LEU A 12 -0.69 10.77 -10.85
CA LEU A 12 0.29 11.62 -11.53
C LEU A 12 -0.41 12.91 -11.93
N HIS A 13 -0.01 14.02 -11.31
CA HIS A 13 0.29 15.33 -11.90
C HIS A 13 0.63 16.30 -10.77
N CYS A 14 1.90 16.70 -10.68
CA CYS A 14 2.41 18.05 -10.37
C CYS A 14 3.84 17.96 -9.81
N LEU A 15 4.83 18.07 -10.70
CA LEU A 15 6.18 18.50 -10.33
C LEU A 15 6.44 19.83 -11.04
N SER A 16 6.34 20.93 -10.29
CA SER A 16 7.18 22.11 -10.51
C SER A 16 7.06 23.06 -9.32
N ASN A 17 8.22 23.28 -8.69
CA ASN A 17 8.64 24.44 -7.90
C ASN A 17 7.95 24.76 -6.56
N LEU A 18 8.67 24.51 -5.45
CA LEU A 18 9.26 25.59 -4.65
C LEU A 18 10.32 25.01 -3.69
N ILE A 19 11.60 25.35 -3.90
CA ILE A 19 12.66 25.13 -2.93
C ILE A 19 12.74 26.40 -2.07
N LEU A 20 12.30 26.30 -0.83
CA LEU A 20 12.69 27.22 0.24
C LEU A 20 13.23 26.35 1.38
N GLY A 21 14.54 26.49 1.62
CA GLY A 21 15.26 25.75 2.63
C GLY A 21 14.76 26.14 4.02
N ALA A 22 14.07 25.21 4.66
CA ALA A 22 14.00 25.12 6.11
C ALA A 22 14.71 23.83 6.51
N SER A 23 15.85 23.93 7.18
CA SER A 23 16.43 22.79 7.91
C SER A 23 15.43 22.39 8.99
N CYS A 24 14.56 21.45 8.66
CA CYS A 24 13.71 20.77 9.62
C CYS A 24 14.65 19.87 10.43
N ALA A 25 14.70 20.09 11.75
CA ALA A 25 15.31 19.14 12.65
C ALA A 25 14.69 17.76 12.38
N ILE A 26 15.54 16.78 12.09
CA ILE A 26 15.11 15.41 11.82
C ILE A 26 14.45 14.91 13.10
N SER A 27 13.13 14.78 13.08
CA SER A 27 12.41 13.99 14.08
C SER A 27 13.02 12.59 14.06
N THR A 28 13.58 12.15 15.17
CA THR A 28 14.27 10.85 15.29
C THR A 28 13.28 9.69 15.42
N GLY A 29 12.05 9.82 14.89
CA GLY A 29 10.99 8.83 14.99
C GLY A 29 10.10 8.81 13.74
N PHE A 30 9.39 7.70 13.55
CA PHE A 30 8.42 7.53 12.47
C PHE A 30 7.23 8.48 12.69
N ASN A 31 6.85 9.21 11.64
CA ASN A 31 5.67 10.05 11.68
C ASN A 31 4.46 9.22 11.28
N HIS A 32 3.32 9.42 11.95
CA HIS A 32 2.06 8.74 11.59
C HIS A 32 0.91 9.75 11.52
N PRO A 33 0.30 9.98 10.33
CA PRO A 33 0.68 9.38 9.05
C PRO A 33 1.98 9.95 8.47
N GLY A 34 2.81 9.09 7.87
CA GLY A 34 4.15 9.47 7.39
C GLY A 34 4.70 8.64 6.24
N GLY A 35 4.31 7.38 6.12
CA GLY A 35 4.91 6.43 5.17
C GLY A 35 4.47 6.67 3.73
N MET A 36 3.34 6.11 3.35
CA MET A 36 2.79 6.34 2.01
C MET A 36 2.15 7.72 1.87
N HIS A 37 1.52 8.22 2.95
CA HIS A 37 0.77 9.48 2.97
C HIS A 37 1.31 10.43 4.03
N PRO A 38 2.45 11.08 3.79
CA PRO A 38 2.99 12.01 4.77
C PRO A 38 2.03 13.17 5.02
N LYS A 39 1.98 13.62 6.28
CA LYS A 39 1.05 14.67 6.73
C LYS A 39 0.97 15.90 5.80
N HIS A 40 2.11 16.40 5.31
CA HIS A 40 2.14 17.56 4.42
C HIS A 40 1.42 17.31 3.07
N GLN A 41 1.43 16.07 2.55
CA GLN A 41 0.68 15.70 1.35
C GLN A 41 -0.82 15.74 1.62
N ILE A 42 -1.25 15.21 2.76
CA ILE A 42 -2.66 15.25 3.19
C ILE A 42 -3.12 16.71 3.35
N GLU A 43 -2.35 17.54 4.06
CA GLU A 43 -2.64 18.97 4.25
C GLU A 43 -2.73 19.72 2.92
N PHE A 44 -1.83 19.45 1.97
CA PHE A 44 -1.91 20.00 0.62
C PHE A 44 -3.24 19.64 -0.06
N VAL A 45 -3.62 18.36 -0.08
CA VAL A 45 -4.88 17.91 -0.71
C VAL A 45 -6.09 18.57 -0.04
N LYS A 46 -6.10 18.68 1.29
CA LYS A 46 -7.16 19.38 2.04
C LYS A 46 -7.31 20.83 1.60
N LEU A 47 -6.20 21.56 1.46
CA LEU A 47 -6.22 22.93 0.97
C LEU A 47 -6.79 23.02 -0.45
N GLN A 48 -6.45 22.08 -1.33
CA GLN A 48 -7.03 22.05 -2.68
C GLN A 48 -8.54 21.80 -2.64
N VAL A 49 -9.01 20.89 -1.78
CA VAL A 49 -10.44 20.57 -1.61
C VAL A 49 -11.22 21.75 -1.03
N LEU A 50 -10.71 22.39 0.03
CA LEU A 50 -11.33 23.57 0.65
C LEU A 50 -11.50 24.72 -0.35
N ASN A 51 -10.52 24.90 -1.23
CA ASN A 51 -10.55 25.91 -2.31
C ASN A 51 -11.24 25.43 -3.59
N GLN A 52 -11.87 24.24 -3.58
CA GLN A 52 -12.56 23.64 -4.71
C GLN A 52 -11.70 23.54 -5.99
N ARG A 53 -10.39 23.35 -5.84
CA ARG A 53 -9.43 23.27 -6.95
C ARG A 53 -9.49 21.90 -7.62
N GLN A 54 -9.59 21.90 -8.94
CA GLN A 54 -9.54 20.68 -9.74
C GLN A 54 -8.09 20.22 -9.96
N PRO A 55 -7.83 18.89 -10.05
CA PRO A 55 -8.82 17.79 -10.02
C PRO A 55 -9.22 17.33 -8.61
N HIS A 56 -8.59 17.86 -7.56
CA HIS A 56 -8.74 17.40 -6.17
C HIS A 56 -10.17 17.45 -5.65
N TYR A 57 -10.92 18.50 -5.97
CA TYR A 57 -12.30 18.64 -5.51
C TYR A 57 -13.22 17.53 -6.07
N ASN A 58 -13.12 17.22 -7.36
CA ASN A 58 -13.90 16.13 -7.96
C ASN A 58 -13.47 14.76 -7.41
N ALA A 59 -12.17 14.54 -7.22
CA ALA A 59 -11.66 13.31 -6.61
C ALA A 59 -12.16 13.14 -5.17
N TYR A 60 -12.19 14.20 -4.37
CA TYR A 60 -12.75 14.16 -3.02
C TYR A 60 -14.24 13.81 -3.01
N ARG A 61 -15.03 14.36 -3.94
CA ARG A 61 -16.45 13.99 -4.04
C ARG A 61 -16.63 12.50 -4.36
N GLN A 62 -15.79 11.93 -5.22
CA GLN A 62 -15.82 10.49 -5.51
C GLN A 62 -15.39 9.67 -4.28
N LEU A 63 -14.34 10.11 -3.57
CA LEU A 63 -13.90 9.48 -2.32
C LEU A 63 -15.02 9.41 -1.28
N ILE A 64 -15.77 10.51 -1.08
CA ILE A 64 -16.90 10.53 -0.14
C ILE A 64 -18.01 9.56 -0.56
N VAL A 65 -18.33 9.49 -1.86
CA VAL A 65 -19.31 8.49 -2.37
C VAL A 65 -18.85 7.06 -2.07
N SER A 66 -17.58 6.74 -2.31
CA SER A 66 -17.02 5.43 -1.98
C SER A 66 -17.03 5.15 -0.48
N ALA A 67 -16.62 6.12 0.34
CA ALA A 67 -16.57 5.97 1.79
C ALA A 67 -17.97 5.87 2.43
N ASP A 68 -18.98 6.54 1.87
CA ASP A 68 -20.37 6.40 2.32
C ASP A 68 -20.96 5.04 1.88
N ALA A 69 -20.60 4.53 0.70
CA ALA A 69 -21.05 3.21 0.23
C ALA A 69 -20.55 2.07 1.14
N ALA A 70 -19.32 2.19 1.67
CA ALA A 70 -18.70 1.21 2.56
C ALA A 70 -19.54 0.88 3.80
N PHE A 71 -20.41 1.78 4.28
CA PHE A 71 -21.30 1.52 5.42
C PHE A 71 -22.30 0.39 5.16
N ASN A 72 -22.66 0.16 3.89
CA ASN A 72 -23.61 -0.88 3.48
C ASN A 72 -22.93 -2.22 3.16
N HIS A 73 -21.60 -2.26 3.10
CA HIS A 73 -20.85 -3.48 2.79
C HIS A 73 -20.63 -4.30 4.06
N THR A 74 -20.71 -5.63 3.93
CA THR A 74 -20.28 -6.57 4.97
C THR A 74 -18.78 -6.82 4.86
N THR A 75 -18.16 -7.29 5.93
CA THR A 75 -16.74 -7.73 5.89
C THR A 75 -16.64 -9.12 5.26
N HIS A 76 -15.57 -9.37 4.52
CA HIS A 76 -15.27 -10.61 3.82
C HIS A 76 -14.02 -11.32 4.38
N ALA A 77 -13.65 -11.02 5.64
CA ALA A 77 -12.52 -11.64 6.31
C ALA A 77 -12.61 -13.17 6.30
N LEU A 78 -11.46 -13.83 6.09
CA LEU A 78 -11.33 -15.28 6.04
C LEU A 78 -10.37 -15.77 7.13
N ALA A 79 -10.71 -16.85 7.83
CA ALA A 79 -9.81 -17.43 8.83
C ALA A 79 -8.49 -17.93 8.20
N ASP A 80 -8.63 -18.56 7.04
CA ASP A 80 -7.55 -18.96 6.14
C ASP A 80 -7.74 -18.25 4.80
N PHE A 81 -6.83 -17.34 4.46
CA PHE A 81 -6.81 -16.69 3.16
C PHE A 81 -6.16 -17.60 2.12
N ALA A 82 -6.91 -18.62 1.70
CA ALA A 82 -6.46 -19.65 0.77
C ALA A 82 -6.73 -19.21 -0.67
N VAL A 83 -5.68 -18.94 -1.46
CA VAL A 83 -5.84 -18.51 -2.86
C VAL A 83 -5.15 -19.50 -3.80
N PRO A 84 -5.89 -20.36 -4.52
CA PRO A 84 -5.30 -21.29 -5.47
C PRO A 84 -4.69 -20.56 -6.66
N GLY A 85 -3.83 -21.26 -7.40
CA GLY A 85 -3.28 -20.73 -8.64
C GLY A 85 -4.38 -20.31 -9.61
N TYR A 86 -4.31 -19.09 -10.15
CA TYR A 86 -5.35 -18.58 -11.07
C TYR A 86 -5.66 -19.52 -12.24
N TYR A 87 -4.63 -20.18 -12.79
CA TYR A 87 -4.76 -21.13 -13.90
C TYR A 87 -5.23 -22.53 -13.50
N ILE A 88 -5.41 -22.78 -12.19
CA ILE A 88 -5.88 -24.05 -11.64
C ILE A 88 -7.34 -23.95 -11.21
N ASP A 89 -7.69 -22.95 -10.40
CA ASP A 89 -9.06 -22.69 -9.96
C ASP A 89 -9.36 -21.18 -9.98
N PRO A 90 -9.71 -20.62 -11.15
CA PRO A 90 -9.94 -19.19 -11.29
C PRO A 90 -11.16 -18.69 -10.51
N VAL A 91 -12.15 -19.56 -10.25
CA VAL A 91 -13.38 -19.19 -9.54
C VAL A 91 -13.09 -19.00 -8.07
N LEU A 92 -12.42 -19.97 -7.43
CA LEU A 92 -12.04 -19.85 -6.03
C LEU A 92 -10.97 -18.77 -5.83
N HIS A 93 -10.00 -18.68 -6.74
CA HIS A 93 -9.02 -17.60 -6.75
C HIS A 93 -9.72 -16.24 -6.73
N GLN A 94 -10.66 -15.99 -7.65
CA GLN A 94 -11.36 -14.72 -7.73
C GLN A 94 -12.22 -14.46 -6.48
N LYS A 95 -12.97 -15.46 -6.00
CA LYS A 95 -13.83 -15.33 -4.82
C LYS A 95 -13.04 -14.84 -3.61
N ASN A 96 -11.92 -15.51 -3.30
CA ASN A 96 -11.15 -15.19 -2.10
C ASN A 96 -10.35 -13.89 -2.28
N SER A 97 -9.79 -13.65 -3.47
CA SER A 97 -9.07 -12.40 -3.77
C SER A 97 -9.96 -11.16 -3.66
N VAL A 98 -11.18 -11.20 -4.21
CA VAL A 98 -12.10 -10.06 -4.22
C VAL A 98 -12.55 -9.66 -2.82
N GLY A 99 -12.70 -10.63 -1.90
CA GLY A 99 -13.06 -10.32 -0.50
C GLY A 99 -12.06 -9.39 0.18
N LEU A 100 -10.77 -9.72 0.13
CA LEU A 100 -9.73 -8.85 0.69
C LEU A 100 -9.61 -7.53 -0.06
N GLN A 101 -9.69 -7.55 -1.41
CA GLN A 101 -9.59 -6.33 -2.21
C GLN A 101 -10.71 -5.34 -1.91
N SER A 102 -11.95 -5.83 -1.78
CA SER A 102 -13.11 -5.00 -1.45
C SER A 102 -12.98 -4.39 -0.07
N ASP A 103 -12.69 -5.21 0.95
CA ASP A 103 -12.55 -4.72 2.32
C ASP A 103 -11.37 -3.75 2.47
N ALA A 104 -10.27 -4.00 1.77
CA ALA A 104 -9.10 -3.12 1.79
C ALA A 104 -9.40 -1.78 1.14
N PHE A 105 -10.12 -1.79 0.00
CA PHE A 105 -10.58 -0.57 -0.66
C PHE A 105 -11.48 0.25 0.27
N ASP A 106 -12.48 -0.38 0.89
CA ASP A 106 -13.41 0.30 1.81
C ASP A 106 -12.66 0.86 3.04
N ALA A 107 -11.77 0.08 3.65
CA ALA A 107 -10.98 0.51 4.78
C ALA A 107 -10.14 1.75 4.43
N TYR A 108 -9.47 1.72 3.29
CA TYR A 108 -8.57 2.78 2.86
C TYR A 108 -9.30 4.04 2.39
N ALA A 109 -10.40 3.88 1.64
CA ALA A 109 -11.27 4.99 1.26
C ALA A 109 -11.83 5.70 2.51
N CYS A 110 -12.30 4.95 3.51
CA CYS A 110 -12.76 5.53 4.77
C CYS A 110 -11.63 6.20 5.57
N ALA A 111 -10.43 5.63 5.61
CA ALA A 111 -9.28 6.24 6.30
C ALA A 111 -8.87 7.58 5.65
N LEU A 112 -8.83 7.64 4.31
CA LEU A 112 -8.58 8.89 3.58
C LEU A 112 -9.71 9.90 3.80
N ALA A 113 -10.98 9.46 3.72
CA ALA A 113 -12.13 10.32 3.93
C ALA A 113 -12.08 10.98 5.31
N TYR A 114 -11.73 10.24 6.37
CA TYR A 114 -11.52 10.79 7.71
C TYR A 114 -10.56 11.99 7.71
N HIS A 115 -9.37 11.85 7.10
CA HIS A 115 -8.37 12.92 7.08
C HIS A 115 -8.82 14.13 6.26
N ILE A 116 -9.37 13.90 5.06
CA ILE A 116 -9.72 14.97 4.12
C ILE A 116 -11.01 15.70 4.53
N SER A 117 -11.94 15.02 5.19
CA SER A 117 -13.23 15.59 5.63
C SER A 117 -13.16 16.27 7.01
N ASP A 118 -12.00 16.80 7.39
CA ASP A 118 -11.74 17.43 8.69
C ASP A 118 -12.05 16.54 9.92
N GLY A 119 -11.74 15.25 9.84
CA GLY A 119 -11.73 14.37 11.01
C GLY A 119 -13.10 13.79 11.38
N GLN A 120 -14.02 13.62 10.42
CA GLN A 120 -15.32 12.99 10.70
C GLN A 120 -15.14 11.54 11.16
N SER A 121 -15.34 11.31 12.46
CA SER A 121 -15.09 10.05 13.14
C SER A 121 -15.85 8.86 12.55
N LYS A 122 -17.01 9.07 11.91
CA LYS A 122 -17.77 8.01 11.23
C LYS A 122 -16.90 7.23 10.23
N TYR A 123 -16.03 7.91 9.48
CA TYR A 123 -15.18 7.27 8.49
C TYR A 123 -14.01 6.52 9.15
N ALA A 124 -13.38 7.10 10.18
CA ALA A 124 -12.34 6.38 10.93
C ALA A 124 -12.88 5.09 11.57
N ASN A 125 -14.04 5.18 12.23
CA ASN A 125 -14.69 4.02 12.85
C ASN A 125 -15.05 2.95 11.82
N GLN A 126 -15.52 3.36 10.65
CA GLN A 126 -15.88 2.45 9.57
C GLN A 126 -14.65 1.75 8.98
N SER A 127 -13.53 2.45 8.79
CA SER A 127 -12.26 1.84 8.38
C SER A 127 -11.78 0.82 9.42
N ILE A 128 -11.78 1.18 10.70
CA ILE A 128 -11.38 0.31 11.81
C ILE A 128 -12.22 -0.97 11.88
N ARG A 129 -13.50 -0.92 11.50
CA ARG A 129 -14.37 -2.10 11.42
C ARG A 129 -13.81 -3.16 10.48
N PHE A 130 -13.37 -2.77 9.28
CA PHE A 130 -12.76 -3.70 8.31
C PHE A 130 -11.38 -4.19 8.78
N LEU A 131 -10.53 -3.29 9.28
CA LEU A 131 -9.22 -3.64 9.82
C LEU A 131 -9.31 -4.65 10.97
N THR A 132 -10.24 -4.42 11.89
CA THR A 132 -10.47 -5.29 13.05
C THR A 132 -11.05 -6.64 12.63
N ALA A 133 -11.95 -6.68 11.65
CA ALA A 133 -12.54 -7.94 11.18
C ALA A 133 -11.48 -8.90 10.62
N TRP A 134 -10.51 -8.40 9.85
CA TRP A 134 -9.38 -9.20 9.39
C TRP A 134 -8.45 -9.59 10.54
N ALA A 135 -8.13 -8.65 11.43
CA ALA A 135 -7.25 -8.93 12.57
C ALA A 135 -7.83 -9.95 13.57
N ASP A 136 -9.16 -9.99 13.75
CA ASP A 136 -9.82 -10.91 14.67
C ASP A 136 -9.98 -12.32 14.08
N LEU A 137 -10.14 -12.44 12.76
CA LEU A 137 -10.47 -13.72 12.12
C LEU A 137 -9.29 -14.36 11.39
N ASN A 138 -8.52 -13.59 10.62
CA ASN A 138 -7.51 -14.15 9.73
C ASN A 138 -6.24 -14.53 10.48
N THR A 139 -5.83 -15.81 10.38
CA THR A 139 -4.66 -16.34 11.11
C THR A 139 -3.57 -16.86 10.18
N LYS A 140 -3.89 -17.08 8.90
CA LYS A 140 -2.94 -17.54 7.88
C LYS A 140 -3.40 -17.21 6.47
N TYR A 141 -2.46 -17.36 5.54
CA TYR A 141 -2.67 -17.45 4.10
C TYR A 141 -2.20 -18.83 3.65
N SER A 142 -2.83 -19.38 2.61
CA SER A 142 -2.53 -20.70 2.08
C SER A 142 -2.66 -20.73 0.55
N ASP A 143 -2.26 -21.86 -0.05
CA ASP A 143 -2.25 -22.13 -1.49
C ASP A 143 -1.26 -21.28 -2.30
N TYR A 144 -1.15 -21.63 -3.59
CA TYR A 144 -0.06 -21.19 -4.48
C TYR A 144 0.04 -19.67 -4.63
N ASP A 145 -1.09 -18.99 -4.83
CA ASP A 145 -1.12 -17.54 -5.02
C ASP A 145 -1.40 -16.78 -3.70
N GLY A 146 -1.60 -17.49 -2.58
CA GLY A 146 -2.01 -16.93 -1.29
C GLY A 146 -1.13 -15.78 -0.80
N SER A 147 0.20 -15.98 -0.81
CA SER A 147 1.15 -14.95 -0.36
C SER A 147 1.17 -13.74 -1.30
N LEU A 148 1.17 -13.93 -2.61
CA LEU A 148 1.14 -12.82 -3.56
C LEU A 148 -0.16 -12.00 -3.42
N VAL A 149 -1.31 -12.67 -3.43
CA VAL A 149 -2.62 -11.99 -3.36
C VAL A 149 -2.82 -11.28 -2.04
N MET A 150 -2.41 -11.89 -0.93
CA MET A 150 -2.41 -11.26 0.39
C MET A 150 -1.67 -9.93 0.35
N VAL A 151 -0.47 -9.91 -0.24
CA VAL A 151 0.42 -8.75 -0.21
C VAL A 151 -0.09 -7.63 -1.12
N TYR A 152 -0.41 -7.89 -2.39
CA TYR A 152 -0.86 -6.80 -3.26
C TYR A 152 -2.24 -6.27 -2.87
N SER A 153 -3.16 -7.14 -2.40
CA SER A 153 -4.51 -6.72 -2.01
C SER A 153 -4.51 -6.06 -0.62
N GLY A 154 -3.69 -6.55 0.30
CA GLY A 154 -3.62 -6.06 1.68
C GLY A 154 -2.80 -4.79 1.86
N THR A 155 -2.12 -4.28 0.82
CA THR A 155 -1.39 -3.01 0.88
C THR A 155 -2.29 -1.86 1.37
N ALA A 156 -3.55 -1.80 0.92
CA ALA A 156 -4.50 -0.81 1.40
C ALA A 156 -4.92 -0.99 2.86
N MET A 157 -4.96 -2.22 3.38
CA MET A 157 -5.20 -2.43 4.82
C MET A 157 -4.10 -1.79 5.64
N VAL A 158 -2.84 -2.02 5.26
CA VAL A 158 -1.68 -1.45 5.96
C VAL A 158 -1.66 0.08 5.89
N MET A 159 -1.93 0.65 4.71
CA MET A 159 -2.03 2.11 4.54
C MET A 159 -3.19 2.71 5.35
N ALA A 160 -4.35 2.04 5.40
CA ALA A 160 -5.49 2.50 6.19
C ALA A 160 -5.19 2.47 7.70
N GLY A 161 -4.55 1.40 8.19
CA GLY A 161 -4.14 1.30 9.58
C GLY A 161 -3.09 2.33 9.97
N GLU A 162 -2.15 2.64 9.08
CA GLU A 162 -1.14 3.68 9.28
C GLU A 162 -1.78 5.08 9.37
N LEU A 163 -2.70 5.38 8.45
CA LEU A 163 -3.47 6.63 8.47
C LEU A 163 -4.22 6.83 9.79
N LEU A 164 -4.71 5.77 10.41
CA LEU A 164 -5.52 5.83 11.62
C LEU A 164 -4.74 5.49 12.90
N LEU A 165 -3.42 5.28 12.83
CA LEU A 165 -2.64 4.79 13.97
C LEU A 165 -2.79 5.71 15.21
N ASN A 166 -2.85 7.03 14.98
CA ASN A 166 -3.00 8.04 16.03
C ASN A 166 -4.45 8.48 16.29
N TYR A 167 -5.45 7.79 15.72
CA TYR A 167 -6.84 8.09 16.00
C TYR A 167 -7.23 7.62 17.41
N ASN A 168 -7.65 8.57 18.25
CA ASN A 168 -8.01 8.34 19.65
C ASN A 168 -9.22 7.41 19.83
N GLY A 169 -10.11 7.31 18.84
CA GLY A 169 -11.27 6.41 18.89
C GLY A 169 -10.94 4.94 18.63
N TRP A 170 -9.71 4.61 18.23
CA TRP A 170 -9.29 3.23 18.04
C TRP A 170 -8.87 2.62 19.38
N SER A 171 -9.65 1.67 19.89
CA SER A 171 -9.34 1.00 21.17
C SER A 171 -7.96 0.32 21.14
N HIS A 172 -7.23 0.44 22.25
CA HIS A 172 -5.88 -0.13 22.39
C HIS A 172 -5.86 -1.64 22.11
N ALA A 173 -6.86 -2.38 22.59
CA ALA A 173 -6.95 -3.83 22.40
C ALA A 173 -7.16 -4.23 20.92
N SER A 174 -8.07 -3.57 20.20
CA SER A 174 -8.29 -3.84 18.77
C SER A 174 -7.05 -3.44 17.95
N LYS A 175 -6.46 -2.27 18.24
CA LYS A 175 -5.24 -1.81 17.58
C LYS A 175 -4.07 -2.77 17.77
N ALA A 176 -3.88 -3.29 18.99
CA ALA A 176 -2.83 -4.27 19.28
C ALA A 176 -3.02 -5.57 18.47
N LYS A 177 -4.25 -6.08 18.38
CA LYS A 177 -4.55 -7.25 17.53
C LYS A 177 -4.27 -6.98 16.05
N TYR A 178 -4.63 -5.80 15.56
CA TYR A 178 -4.35 -5.39 14.19
C TYR A 178 -2.85 -5.35 13.90
N LEU A 179 -2.05 -4.70 14.76
CA LEU A 179 -0.59 -4.66 14.60
C LEU A 179 0.03 -6.05 14.68
N GLN A 180 -0.52 -6.92 15.54
CA GLN A 180 -0.12 -8.33 15.59
C GLN A 180 -0.44 -9.05 14.29
N TRP A 181 -1.62 -8.87 13.71
CA TRP A 181 -1.99 -9.45 12.42
C TRP A 181 -1.06 -8.97 11.28
N VAL A 182 -0.74 -7.67 11.24
CA VAL A 182 0.24 -7.13 10.29
C VAL A 182 1.59 -7.84 10.46
N GLN A 183 2.06 -7.99 11.69
CA GLN A 183 3.35 -8.60 11.98
C GLN A 183 3.40 -10.12 11.65
N THR A 184 2.37 -10.88 12.01
CA THR A 184 2.41 -12.36 11.98
C THR A 184 1.87 -12.96 10.70
N VAL A 185 0.99 -12.25 9.98
CA VAL A 185 0.38 -12.72 8.73
C VAL A 185 0.88 -11.90 7.54
N TYR A 186 0.61 -10.60 7.52
CA TYR A 186 0.85 -9.79 6.32
C TYR A 186 2.34 -9.57 6.02
N LEU A 187 3.14 -9.19 7.02
CA LEU A 187 4.59 -9.04 6.89
C LEU A 187 5.27 -10.39 6.61
N LYS A 188 4.75 -11.48 7.19
CA LYS A 188 5.23 -12.83 6.89
C LYS A 188 5.02 -13.18 5.41
N ALA A 189 3.83 -12.95 4.85
CA ALA A 189 3.55 -13.14 3.43
C ALA A 189 4.45 -12.27 2.54
N SER A 190 4.64 -11.01 2.94
CA SER A 190 5.50 -10.05 2.24
C SER A 190 6.94 -10.53 2.16
N ASN A 191 7.48 -11.00 3.29
CA ASN A 191 8.86 -11.44 3.40
C ASN A 191 9.13 -12.79 2.71
N GLU A 192 8.10 -13.64 2.55
CA GLU A 192 8.20 -14.90 1.81
C GLU A 192 8.52 -14.69 0.32
N ILE A 193 8.01 -13.60 -0.28
CA ILE A 193 8.08 -13.39 -1.73
C ILE A 193 9.10 -12.32 -2.16
N ARG A 194 9.61 -11.48 -1.23
CA ARG A 194 10.48 -10.31 -1.50
C ARG A 194 11.84 -10.60 -2.14
N LEU A 195 12.25 -11.86 -2.20
CA LEU A 195 13.53 -12.31 -2.80
C LEU A 195 13.37 -12.98 -4.18
N ARG A 196 12.15 -13.04 -4.72
CA ARG A 196 11.91 -13.50 -6.10
C ARG A 196 12.52 -12.51 -7.12
N LYS A 197 12.59 -12.92 -8.39
CA LYS A 197 13.21 -12.10 -9.46
C LYS A 197 12.22 -11.14 -10.13
N ASN A 198 10.96 -11.53 -10.22
CA ASN A 198 9.91 -10.81 -10.93
C ASN A 198 9.05 -9.92 -9.99
N ASN A 199 7.92 -9.43 -10.50
CA ASN A 199 6.90 -8.63 -9.83
C ASN A 199 6.50 -9.12 -8.42
N TRP A 200 6.61 -10.41 -8.11
CA TRP A 200 6.31 -10.93 -6.77
C TRP A 200 7.21 -10.30 -5.72
N ALA A 201 8.50 -10.13 -6.02
CA ALA A 201 9.42 -9.50 -5.09
C ALA A 201 9.13 -8.02 -4.90
N ASP A 202 8.67 -7.35 -5.95
CA ASP A 202 8.37 -5.92 -5.89
C ASP A 202 7.17 -5.68 -4.95
N TRP A 203 6.11 -6.49 -5.08
CA TRP A 203 5.00 -6.48 -4.13
C TRP A 203 5.41 -6.88 -2.72
N GLY A 204 6.22 -7.94 -2.57
CA GLY A 204 6.77 -8.35 -1.28
C GLY A 204 7.53 -7.23 -0.56
N ARG A 205 8.32 -6.46 -1.29
CA ARG A 205 9.07 -5.32 -0.74
C ARG A 205 8.17 -4.15 -0.38
N LEU A 206 7.14 -3.86 -1.19
CA LEU A 206 6.15 -2.85 -0.84
C LEU A 206 5.40 -3.21 0.45
N GLY A 207 4.88 -4.44 0.54
CA GLY A 207 4.19 -4.91 1.75
C GLY A 207 5.11 -4.90 2.98
N SER A 208 6.36 -5.34 2.82
CA SER A 208 7.36 -5.35 3.88
C SER A 208 7.70 -3.94 4.37
N ILE A 209 8.00 -2.99 3.48
CA ILE A 209 8.38 -1.63 3.87
C ILE A 209 7.21 -0.82 4.46
N LEU A 210 5.97 -1.03 3.98
CA LEU A 210 4.77 -0.44 4.59
C LEU A 210 4.57 -0.94 6.01
N SER A 211 4.73 -2.25 6.22
CA SER A 211 4.62 -2.87 7.54
C SER A 211 5.72 -2.39 8.47
N ALA A 212 6.96 -2.30 7.97
CA ALA A 212 8.10 -1.81 8.71
C ALA A 212 7.91 -0.35 9.15
N HIS A 213 7.33 0.50 8.30
CA HIS A 213 7.00 1.87 8.68
C HIS A 213 5.94 1.89 9.78
N LEU A 214 4.82 1.18 9.59
CA LEU A 214 3.72 1.08 10.57
C LEU A 214 4.16 0.53 11.93
N LEU A 215 5.11 -0.40 11.95
CA LEU A 215 5.63 -1.06 13.14
C LEU A 215 6.92 -0.40 13.67
N GLU A 216 7.30 0.76 13.11
CA GLU A 216 8.49 1.52 13.49
C GLU A 216 9.81 0.71 13.45
N ASN A 217 9.90 -0.26 12.54
CA ASN A 217 11.03 -1.18 12.41
C ASN A 217 12.08 -0.68 11.40
N SER A 218 13.03 0.13 11.89
CA SER A 218 14.10 0.71 11.07
C SER A 218 15.03 -0.32 10.42
N THR A 219 15.28 -1.47 11.06
CA THR A 219 16.08 -2.56 10.49
C THR A 219 15.42 -3.14 9.25
N GLU A 220 14.11 -3.35 9.30
CA GLU A 220 13.34 -3.89 8.17
C GLU A 220 13.20 -2.86 7.03
N ILE A 221 13.12 -1.56 7.35
CA ILE A 221 13.24 -0.49 6.34
C ILE A 221 14.59 -0.56 5.62
N ALA A 222 15.68 -0.64 6.38
CA ALA A 222 17.04 -0.71 5.83
C ALA A 222 17.25 -1.94 4.94
N GLU A 223 16.67 -3.09 5.31
CA GLU A 223 16.74 -4.31 4.50
C GLU A 223 15.99 -4.15 3.16
N ASN A 224 14.78 -3.57 3.16
CA ASN A 224 14.06 -3.31 1.91
C ASN A 224 14.83 -2.34 0.99
N ILE A 225 15.43 -1.30 1.56
CA ILE A 225 16.30 -0.37 0.81
C ILE A 225 17.50 -1.11 0.21
N ARG A 226 18.16 -1.97 0.99
CA ARG A 226 19.29 -2.78 0.52
C ARG A 226 18.87 -3.71 -0.63
N LEU A 227 17.71 -4.36 -0.51
CA LEU A 227 17.17 -5.25 -1.54
C LEU A 227 16.89 -4.49 -2.85
N VAL A 228 16.20 -3.34 -2.79
CA VAL A 228 15.97 -2.49 -3.97
C VAL A 228 17.30 -2.12 -4.62
N LYS A 229 18.29 -1.67 -3.83
CA LYS A 229 19.60 -1.30 -4.38
C LYS A 229 20.33 -2.47 -5.04
N SER A 230 20.13 -3.69 -4.56
CA SER A 230 20.85 -4.87 -5.03
C SER A 230 20.44 -5.35 -6.42
N ASP A 231 19.21 -5.06 -6.86
CA ASP A 231 18.67 -5.62 -8.09
C ASP A 231 17.84 -4.67 -8.96
N LEU A 232 17.68 -3.39 -8.59
CA LEU A 232 16.91 -2.43 -9.40
C LEU A 232 17.36 -2.40 -10.87
N PHE A 233 18.68 -2.39 -11.11
CA PHE A 233 19.25 -2.37 -12.47
C PHE A 233 19.32 -3.76 -13.14
N HIS A 234 18.96 -4.83 -12.44
CA HIS A 234 18.67 -6.13 -13.05
C HIS A 234 17.19 -6.24 -13.43
N LYS A 235 16.30 -5.58 -12.67
CA LYS A 235 14.85 -5.52 -12.89
C LYS A 235 14.46 -4.56 -14.01
N ILE A 236 15.19 -3.45 -14.15
CA ILE A 236 15.00 -2.44 -15.21
C ILE A 236 16.31 -2.35 -15.98
N ALA A 237 16.30 -2.85 -17.22
CA ALA A 237 17.44 -2.81 -18.12
C ALA A 237 17.78 -1.38 -18.55
N ALA A 238 18.96 -1.19 -19.15
CA ALA A 238 19.46 0.13 -19.54
C ALA A 238 18.58 0.89 -20.55
N ASP A 239 17.82 0.17 -21.38
CA ASP A 239 16.84 0.69 -22.33
C ASP A 239 15.42 0.83 -21.72
N GLY A 240 15.28 0.59 -20.42
CA GLY A 240 14.05 0.75 -19.65
C GLY A 240 13.10 -0.45 -19.68
N HIS A 241 13.37 -1.51 -20.44
CA HIS A 241 12.52 -2.70 -20.41
C HIS A 241 12.72 -3.49 -19.10
N MET A 242 11.71 -4.24 -18.68
CA MET A 242 11.75 -5.08 -17.48
C MET A 242 11.85 -6.56 -17.86
N PRO A 243 13.05 -7.17 -17.89
CA PRO A 243 13.27 -8.47 -18.56
C PRO A 243 12.38 -9.61 -18.02
N GLU A 244 12.20 -9.65 -16.70
CA GLU A 244 11.39 -10.70 -16.05
C GLU A 244 9.89 -10.57 -16.38
N GLU A 245 9.44 -9.39 -16.79
CA GLU A 245 8.04 -9.09 -17.09
C GLU A 245 7.76 -9.13 -18.60
N THR A 246 8.66 -8.62 -19.43
CA THR A 246 8.49 -8.58 -20.90
C THR A 246 8.51 -9.97 -21.54
N THR A 247 9.13 -10.96 -20.89
CA THR A 247 9.09 -12.38 -21.32
C THR A 247 7.67 -12.98 -21.33
N ARG A 248 6.65 -12.30 -20.78
CA ARG A 248 5.25 -12.74 -20.76
C ARG A 248 4.48 -12.46 -22.06
N GLY A 249 5.17 -12.15 -23.16
CA GLY A 249 4.57 -11.94 -24.48
C GLY A 249 3.54 -10.80 -24.46
N ALA A 250 2.33 -11.05 -24.98
CA ALA A 250 1.25 -10.06 -25.04
C ALA A 250 0.85 -9.49 -23.65
N ASN A 251 1.10 -10.23 -22.57
CA ASN A 251 0.81 -9.78 -21.21
C ASN A 251 1.95 -8.96 -20.58
N GLY A 252 3.10 -8.83 -21.26
CA GLY A 252 4.31 -8.21 -20.70
C GLY A 252 4.10 -6.75 -20.28
N ILE A 253 3.27 -5.99 -21.01
CA ILE A 253 2.94 -4.60 -20.65
C ILE A 253 2.18 -4.51 -19.33
N CYS A 254 1.25 -5.43 -19.07
CA CYS A 254 0.49 -5.48 -17.83
C CYS A 254 1.41 -5.82 -16.65
N TYR A 255 2.31 -6.79 -16.82
CA TYR A 255 3.26 -7.18 -15.78
C TYR A 255 4.33 -6.12 -15.52
N THR A 256 4.77 -5.40 -16.55
CA THR A 256 5.67 -4.25 -16.42
C THR A 256 5.05 -3.19 -15.51
N TYR A 257 3.79 -2.81 -15.78
CA TYR A 257 3.06 -1.88 -14.93
C TYR A 257 2.85 -2.42 -13.50
N PHE A 258 2.48 -3.71 -13.40
CA PHE A 258 2.26 -4.39 -12.12
C PHE A 258 3.52 -4.49 -11.25
N SER A 259 4.72 -4.49 -11.85
CA SER A 259 6.01 -4.47 -11.15
C SER A 259 6.49 -3.05 -10.85
N LEU A 260 6.33 -2.10 -11.79
CA LEU A 260 6.81 -0.73 -11.62
C LEU A 260 6.07 0.01 -10.50
N ALA A 261 4.77 -0.22 -10.34
CA ALA A 261 3.96 0.40 -9.29
C ALA A 261 4.52 0.12 -7.88
N PRO A 262 4.73 -1.14 -7.45
CA PRO A 262 5.29 -1.40 -6.11
C PRO A 262 6.77 -1.00 -5.97
N ILE A 263 7.58 -1.00 -7.02
CA ILE A 263 8.96 -0.46 -6.97
C ILE A 263 8.94 1.02 -6.60
N THR A 264 8.14 1.81 -7.31
CA THR A 264 8.04 3.26 -7.08
C THR A 264 7.45 3.58 -5.71
N ALA A 265 6.41 2.86 -5.29
CA ALA A 265 5.83 3.02 -3.95
C ALA A 265 6.83 2.64 -2.84
N THR A 266 7.63 1.57 -3.02
CA THR A 266 8.69 1.21 -2.07
C THR A 266 9.74 2.32 -1.95
N CYS A 267 10.17 2.89 -3.08
CA CYS A 267 11.11 4.02 -3.09
C CYS A 267 10.54 5.26 -2.39
N TRP A 268 9.24 5.51 -2.56
CA TRP A 268 8.54 6.61 -1.90
C TRP A 268 8.50 6.41 -0.37
N VAL A 269 8.08 5.24 0.11
CA VAL A 269 8.05 4.94 1.55
C VAL A 269 9.46 4.99 2.15
N ALA A 270 10.48 4.50 1.44
CA ALA A 270 11.88 4.60 1.86
C ALA A 270 12.32 6.07 2.04
N TYR A 271 12.02 6.91 1.05
CA TYR A 271 12.32 8.34 1.11
C TYR A 271 11.62 9.02 2.28
N GLN A 272 10.33 8.74 2.46
CA GLN A 272 9.56 9.32 3.56
C GLN A 272 10.02 8.85 4.95
N SER A 273 10.53 7.61 5.05
CA SER A 273 10.96 7.03 6.32
C SER A 273 12.40 7.41 6.71
N THR A 274 13.27 7.70 5.73
CA THR A 274 14.72 7.83 5.97
C THR A 274 15.37 9.06 5.34
N GLY A 275 14.69 9.73 4.40
CA GLY A 275 15.26 10.78 3.55
C GLY A 275 16.10 10.25 2.38
N GLU A 276 16.34 8.94 2.28
CA GLU A 276 17.11 8.36 1.18
C GLU A 276 16.30 8.33 -0.12
N ASN A 277 16.75 9.08 -1.14
CA ASN A 277 16.06 9.20 -2.41
C ASN A 277 16.56 8.15 -3.43
N LEU A 278 15.87 7.01 -3.49
CA LEU A 278 16.18 5.92 -4.42
C LEU A 278 15.84 6.25 -5.88
N PHE A 279 15.01 7.26 -6.16
CA PHE A 279 14.72 7.71 -7.53
C PHE A 279 15.92 8.38 -8.22
N LYS A 280 16.96 8.77 -7.47
CA LYS A 280 18.19 9.36 -8.00
C LYS A 280 19.29 8.32 -8.29
N MET A 281 19.01 7.04 -8.06
CA MET A 281 19.96 5.99 -8.38
C MET A 281 20.24 5.94 -9.88
N HIS A 282 21.50 5.72 -10.24
CA HIS A 282 21.95 5.52 -11.61
C HIS A 282 22.98 4.38 -11.63
N ILE A 283 23.11 3.72 -12.77
CA ILE A 283 24.18 2.76 -13.00
C ILE A 283 25.50 3.53 -12.89
N LYS A 284 26.37 3.14 -11.95
CA LYS A 284 27.74 3.63 -11.97
C LYS A 284 28.43 2.97 -13.14
N HIS A 285 28.65 3.70 -14.21
CA HIS A 285 29.58 3.27 -15.25
C HIS A 285 30.97 3.26 -14.62
N GLY A 286 31.51 2.05 -14.41
CA GLY A 286 32.91 1.84 -14.08
C GLY A 286 33.77 1.91 -15.33
#